data_AF-A0A6B0XSG0-F1
#
_entry.id   AF-A0A6B0XSG0-F1
#
_cell.length_a   1.000
_cell.length_b   1.000
_cell.length_c   1.000
_cell.angle_alpha   90.00
_cell.angle_beta   90.00
_cell.angle_gamma   90.00
#
_symmetry.space_group_name_H-M   'P 1'
#
loop_
_entity.id
_entity.type
_entity.pdbx_description
1 polymer ?
#
loop_
_entity_poly.entity_id
_entity_poly.type
_entity_poly.pdbx_seq_one_letter_code
_entity_poly.pdbx_strand_id
1 'polypeptide(L)'
;MSMRIKAEGDVWRAELAEENGERVVVFFCQSTDQRPYRVVRLDPDRSGGSETTEEIPEEELRDLFEASRSMGIPRDYPTYSR
;
A
#
# COMPACT_ATOMS: atom_id res chain seq x y z
N MET A 1 11.86 -3.93 1.43
CA MET A 1 10.94 -5.06 1.70
C MET A 1 9.54 -4.48 1.96
N SER A 2 8.53 -5.29 2.31
CA SER A 2 7.12 -4.83 2.47
C SER A 2 6.69 -4.80 3.92
N MET A 3 6.03 -3.72 4.37
CA MET A 3 5.45 -3.63 5.72
C MET A 3 4.01 -4.17 5.79
N ARG A 4 3.52 -4.47 6.99
CA ARG A 4 2.16 -4.96 7.22
C ARG A 4 1.47 -4.10 8.27
N ILE A 5 0.22 -3.72 8.01
CA ILE A 5 -0.61 -2.97 8.94
C ILE A 5 -1.94 -3.69 9.15
N LYS A 6 -2.62 -3.40 10.27
CA LYS A 6 -4.00 -3.86 10.51
C LYS A 6 -4.95 -2.68 10.35
N ALA A 7 -5.88 -2.78 9.40
CA ALA A 7 -6.86 -1.74 9.11
C ALA A 7 -8.18 -2.36 8.63
N GLU A 8 -9.31 -1.73 8.99
CA GLU A 8 -10.67 -2.22 8.69
C GLU A 8 -10.96 -3.67 9.15
N GLY A 9 -10.22 -4.16 10.14
CA GLY A 9 -10.33 -5.56 10.61
C GLY A 9 -9.51 -6.56 9.79
N ASP A 10 -8.83 -6.11 8.73
CA ASP A 10 -8.00 -6.92 7.85
C ASP A 10 -6.51 -6.61 8.00
N VAL A 11 -5.66 -7.53 7.51
CA VAL A 11 -4.20 -7.34 7.42
C VAL A 11 -3.87 -6.88 6.01
N TRP A 12 -3.18 -5.74 5.91
CA TRP A 12 -2.78 -5.13 4.66
C TRP A 12 -1.27 -5.11 4.55
N ARG A 13 -0.75 -5.55 3.41
CA ARG A 13 0.67 -5.48 3.06
C ARG A 13 0.92 -4.21 2.25
N ALA A 14 1.72 -3.30 2.77
CA ALA A 14 2.15 -2.08 2.10
C ALA A 14 3.42 -2.35 1.28
N GLU A 15 3.40 -1.96 0.02
CA GLU A 15 4.55 -2.02 -0.89
C GLU A 15 4.72 -0.67 -1.58
N LEU A 16 5.96 -0.16 -1.59
CA LEU A 16 6.30 1.03 -2.36
C LEU A 16 6.43 0.65 -3.83
N ALA A 17 5.76 1.40 -4.70
CA ALA A 17 5.87 1.28 -6.15
C ALA A 17 6.05 2.67 -6.77
N GLU A 18 6.44 2.70 -8.03
CA GLU A 18 6.48 3.91 -8.84
C GLU A 18 5.43 3.78 -9.95
N GLU A 19 4.50 4.72 -10.02
CA GLU A 19 3.47 4.79 -11.06
C GLU A 19 3.60 6.13 -11.79
N ASN A 20 3.86 6.10 -13.10
CA ASN A 20 4.01 7.30 -13.93
C ASN A 20 5.06 8.31 -13.43
N GLY A 21 6.13 7.83 -12.76
CA GLY A 21 7.17 8.68 -12.17
C GLY A 21 6.79 9.30 -10.82
N GLU A 22 5.62 8.95 -10.28
CA GLU A 22 5.19 9.30 -8.93
C GLU A 22 5.37 8.09 -8.00
N ARG A 23 5.90 8.32 -6.79
CA ARG A 23 5.96 7.27 -5.77
C ARG A 23 4.56 7.01 -5.24
N VAL A 24 4.17 5.75 -5.14
CA VAL A 24 2.88 5.32 -4.61
C VAL A 24 3.07 4.21 -3.60
N VAL A 25 2.21 4.16 -2.59
CA VAL A 25 2.09 2.99 -1.70
C VAL A 25 0.88 2.19 -2.12
N VAL A 26 1.11 0.91 -2.37
CA VAL A 26 0.08 -0.07 -2.69
C VAL A 26 -0.17 -0.94 -1.46
N PHE A 27 -1.41 -0.99 -1.01
CA PHE A 27 -1.86 -1.83 0.10
C PHE A 27 -2.60 -3.03 -0.45
N PHE A 28 -2.08 -4.23 -0.22
CA PHE A 28 -2.72 -5.49 -0.60
C PHE A 28 -3.39 -6.14 0.60
N CYS A 29 -4.69 -6.42 0.53
CA CYS A 29 -5.36 -7.18 1.57
C CYS A 29 -4.91 -8.64 1.54
N GLN A 30 -4.42 -9.14 2.67
CA GLN A 30 -3.98 -10.52 2.84
C GLN A 30 -5.05 -11.43 3.47
N SER A 31 -6.11 -10.85 4.03
CA SER A 31 -7.13 -11.58 4.78
C SER A 31 -8.23 -12.21 3.93
N THR A 32 -8.39 -11.79 2.65
CA THR A 32 -9.53 -12.20 1.81
C THR A 32 -9.08 -12.74 0.45
N ASP A 33 -9.83 -13.73 -0.06
CA ASP A 33 -9.56 -14.38 -1.35
C ASP A 33 -9.78 -13.43 -2.54
N GLN A 34 -10.61 -12.39 -2.35
CA GLN A 34 -10.85 -11.35 -3.35
C GLN A 34 -9.65 -10.42 -3.58
N ARG A 35 -8.66 -10.43 -2.66
CA ARG A 35 -7.41 -9.64 -2.72
C ARG A 35 -7.60 -8.19 -3.23
N PRO A 36 -8.51 -7.40 -2.62
CA PRO A 36 -8.63 -5.99 -2.96
C PRO A 36 -7.32 -5.28 -2.66
N TYR A 37 -7.03 -4.25 -3.44
CA TYR A 37 -5.88 -3.40 -3.23
C TYR A 37 -6.29 -1.92 -3.18
N ARG A 38 -5.54 -1.15 -2.40
CA ARG A 38 -5.68 0.30 -2.31
C ARG A 38 -4.39 0.96 -2.71
N VAL A 39 -4.48 2.16 -3.28
CA VAL A 39 -3.31 2.92 -3.73
C VAL A 39 -3.40 4.34 -3.19
N VAL A 40 -2.27 4.87 -2.73
CA VAL A 40 -2.10 6.26 -2.34
C VAL A 40 -0.83 6.81 -2.95
N ARG A 41 -0.88 8.06 -3.40
CA ARG A 41 0.32 8.77 -3.88
C ARG A 41 1.09 9.31 -2.70
N LEU A 42 2.40 9.09 -2.72
CA LEU A 42 3.31 9.71 -1.77
C LEU A 42 3.72 11.06 -2.33
N ASP A 43 3.39 12.11 -1.59
CA ASP A 43 3.88 13.44 -1.90
C ASP A 43 5.40 13.45 -1.69
N PRO A 44 6.20 13.72 -2.73
CA PRO A 44 7.66 13.69 -2.61
C PRO A 44 8.18 14.73 -1.59
N ASP A 45 7.40 15.79 -1.36
CA ASP A 45 7.70 16.84 -0.37
C ASP A 45 7.39 16.39 1.08
N ARG A 46 6.42 15.50 1.27
CA ARG A 46 6.04 14.98 2.60
C ARG A 46 6.84 13.76 3.04
N SER A 47 7.27 12.94 2.09
CA SER A 47 7.84 11.61 2.37
C SER A 47 9.28 11.66 2.89
N GLY A 48 9.87 12.84 3.10
CA GLY A 48 11.21 13.01 3.67
C GLY A 48 12.36 12.32 2.92
N GLY A 49 12.11 11.82 1.70
CA GLY A 49 13.05 11.00 0.95
C GLY A 49 13.04 9.50 1.29
N SER A 50 12.12 9.00 2.11
CA SER A 50 12.02 7.57 2.46
C SER A 50 12.07 6.70 1.20
N GLU A 51 13.05 5.81 1.15
CA GLU A 51 13.34 4.94 0.00
C GLU A 51 12.56 3.63 0.11
N THR A 52 12.06 3.31 1.30
CA THR A 52 11.31 2.07 1.57
C THR A 52 10.14 2.29 2.52
N THR A 53 9.08 1.47 2.38
CA THR A 53 7.95 1.42 3.32
C THR A 53 8.35 1.05 4.75
N GLU A 54 9.57 0.57 4.97
CA GLU A 54 10.09 0.20 6.30
C GLU A 54 10.55 1.42 7.11
N GLU A 55 10.86 2.51 6.42
CA GLU A 55 11.23 3.79 7.02
C GLU A 55 10.01 4.63 7.37
N ILE A 56 8.84 4.26 6.83
CA ILE A 56 7.57 4.92 7.14
C ILE A 56 7.04 4.33 8.44
N PRO A 57 6.82 5.15 9.50
CA PRO A 57 6.26 4.65 10.74
C PRO A 57 4.86 4.06 10.53
N GLU A 58 4.50 3.07 11.36
CA GLU A 58 3.21 2.36 11.23
C GLU A 58 2.00 3.31 11.29
N GLU A 59 2.08 4.35 12.13
CA GLU A 59 1.04 5.39 12.22
C GLU A 59 0.87 6.13 10.89
N GLU A 60 1.98 6.53 10.25
CA GLU A 60 1.92 7.21 8.95
C GLU A 60 1.45 6.27 7.83
N LEU A 61 1.83 4.99 7.86
CA LEU A 61 1.26 3.99 6.94
C LEU A 61 -0.25 3.84 7.11
N ARG A 62 -0.77 4.03 8.32
CA ARG A 62 -2.19 3.99 8.61
C ARG A 62 -2.92 5.24 8.11
N ASP A 63 -2.36 6.43 8.33
CA ASP A 63 -2.85 7.67 7.73
C ASP A 63 -2.88 7.57 6.18
N LEU A 64 -1.82 7.04 5.60
CA LEU A 64 -1.73 6.79 4.15
C LEU A 64 -2.77 5.78 3.68
N PHE A 65 -3.06 4.75 4.47
CA PHE A 65 -4.12 3.80 4.19
C PHE A 65 -5.50 4.47 4.24
N GLU A 66 -5.76 5.33 5.22
CA GLU A 66 -7.02 6.08 5.32
C GLU A 66 -7.19 7.08 4.17
N ALA A 67 -6.10 7.68 3.70
CA ALA A 67 -6.07 8.55 2.52
C ALA A 67 -6.09 7.77 1.18
N SER A 68 -5.88 6.45 1.21
CA SER A 68 -5.80 5.63 0.01
C SER A 68 -7.16 5.46 -0.66
N ARG A 69 -7.13 5.39 -2.00
CA ARG A 69 -8.33 5.10 -2.78
C ARG A 69 -8.41 3.60 -3.04
N SER A 70 -9.56 3.01 -2.72
CA SER A 70 -9.87 1.62 -3.06
C SER A 70 -9.98 1.46 -4.58
N MET A 71 -9.06 0.72 -5.18
CA MET A 71 -9.02 0.50 -6.63
C MET A 71 -9.81 -0.76 -7.05
N GLY A 72 -10.40 -1.49 -6.09
CA GLY A 72 -11.16 -2.70 -6.34
C GLY A 72 -10.28 -3.95 -6.45
N ILE A 73 -10.76 -4.97 -7.16
CA ILE A 73 -10.02 -6.21 -7.44
C ILE A 73 -9.05 -5.92 -8.59
N PRO A 74 -7.75 -6.28 -8.48
CA PRO A 74 -6.81 -6.04 -9.57
C PRO A 74 -7.23 -6.85 -10.79
N ARG A 75 -7.46 -6.20 -11.93
CA ARG A 75 -7.67 -6.91 -13.21
C ARG A 75 -6.35 -7.47 -13.77
N ASP A 76 -5.20 -7.00 -13.29
CA ASP A 76 -3.89 -7.27 -13.94
C ASP A 76 -2.70 -7.51 -12.98
N TYR A 77 -2.91 -7.63 -11.66
CA TYR A 77 -1.79 -8.06 -10.80
C TYR A 77 -1.61 -9.58 -10.91
N PRO A 78 -0.39 -10.09 -11.19
CA PRO A 78 -0.15 -11.52 -11.20
C PRO A 78 -0.51 -12.06 -9.82
N THR A 79 -1.53 -12.93 -9.80
CA THR A 79 -1.93 -13.68 -8.62
C THR A 79 -0.69 -14.39 -8.11
N TYR A 80 -0.11 -13.92 -6.99
CA TYR A 80 0.82 -14.74 -6.23
C TYR A 80 0.01 -15.88 -5.63
N SER A 81 -0.22 -16.90 -6.45
CA SER A 81 -0.67 -18.21 -6.02
C SER A 81 0.48 -18.80 -5.19
N ARG A 82 0.20 -19.05 -3.92
CA ARG A 82 1.02 -19.93 -3.10
C ARG A 82 0.14 -21.04 -2.59
#